data_AF-A0A1H0JSM6-F1
#
_entry.id   AF-A0A1H0JSM6-F1
#
_cell.length_a   1.000
_cell.length_b   1.000
_cell.length_c   1.000
_cell.angle_alpha   90.00
_cell.angle_beta   90.00
_cell.angle_gamma   90.00
#
_symmetry.space_group_name_H-M   'P 1'
#
loop_
_entity.id
_entity.type
_entity.pdbx_description
1 polymer ?
#
loop_
_entity_poly.entity_id
_entity_poly.type
_entity_poly.pdbx_seq_one_letter_code
_entity_poly.pdbx_strand_id
1 'polypeptide(L)'
;MNRHIAAILLSTVGLVACQTSTPGPQQAVLGLRGAALLQEDVARLRADRDAHRISYTEWAERTQTAARASVPLSAQEEEALEYRKQLARRVDAGEITPAQFERESQRTLQQLKAQRRGA
;
A
#
# COMPACT_ATOMS: atom_id res chain seq x y z
N MET A 1 -49.86 -7.69 -6.41
CA MET A 1 -50.76 -6.54 -6.61
C MET A 1 -50.58 -5.60 -5.43
N ASN A 2 -50.04 -4.40 -5.69
CA ASN A 2 -50.12 -3.15 -4.91
C ASN A 2 -49.90 -3.20 -3.39
N ARG A 3 -48.75 -2.71 -2.89
CA ARG A 3 -48.45 -1.29 -2.55
C ARG A 3 -48.90 -0.97 -1.12
N HIS A 4 -48.00 -0.40 -0.31
CA HIS A 4 -48.16 0.67 0.71
C HIS A 4 -46.82 0.75 1.46
N ILE A 5 -45.86 1.58 1.03
CA ILE A 5 -45.67 3.01 1.32
C ILE A 5 -45.33 3.30 2.80
N ALA A 6 -44.04 3.62 3.00
CA ALA A 6 -43.44 4.63 3.87
C ALA A 6 -43.99 4.85 5.30
N ALA A 7 -43.11 4.68 6.27
CA ALA A 7 -43.10 5.48 7.49
C ALA A 7 -41.65 5.85 7.85
N ILE A 8 -41.22 7.00 7.33
CA ILE A 8 -40.04 7.71 7.79
C ILE A 8 -40.42 8.34 9.13
N LEU A 9 -39.75 7.94 10.21
CA LEU A 9 -39.83 8.65 11.48
C LEU A 9 -38.43 9.15 11.83
N LEU A 10 -38.24 10.41 11.45
CA LEU A 10 -37.27 11.33 12.02
C LEU A 10 -37.46 11.39 13.54
N SER A 11 -36.37 11.20 14.29
CA SER A 11 -36.33 11.50 15.71
C SER A 11 -34.92 11.92 16.12
N THR A 12 -34.73 13.25 16.08
CA THR A 12 -34.04 14.03 17.12
C THR A 12 -32.58 13.73 17.45
N VAL A 13 -31.73 14.56 16.85
CA VAL A 13 -30.60 15.29 17.43
C VAL A 13 -30.52 15.19 18.96
N GLY A 14 -29.55 14.41 19.45
CA GLY A 14 -29.04 14.49 20.81
C GLY A 14 -27.61 15.01 20.77
N LEU A 15 -27.44 16.32 20.99
CA LEU A 15 -26.17 16.94 21.37
C LEU A 15 -25.77 16.40 22.74
N VAL A 16 -24.79 15.50 22.80
CA VAL A 16 -23.99 15.29 24.00
C VAL A 16 -22.56 15.68 23.66
N ALA A 17 -22.20 16.86 24.11
CA ALA A 17 -20.83 17.32 24.16
C ALA A 17 -20.07 16.50 25.21
N CYS A 18 -19.12 15.67 24.75
CA CYS A 18 -17.86 15.44 25.42
C CYS A 18 -16.79 15.53 24.34
N GLN A 19 -16.16 16.71 24.25
CA GLN A 19 -15.03 16.96 23.39
C GLN A 19 -13.80 16.22 23.95
N THR A 20 -13.74 14.92 23.72
CA THR A 20 -12.48 14.20 23.61
C THR A 20 -12.14 14.16 22.13
N SER A 21 -11.12 14.92 21.73
CA SER A 21 -10.57 14.95 20.38
C SER A 21 -10.13 13.54 19.96
N THR A 22 -11.08 12.77 19.46
CA THR A 22 -10.89 11.42 18.93
C THR A 22 -10.99 11.58 17.42
N PRO A 23 -9.98 11.19 16.64
CA PRO A 23 -10.04 11.32 15.18
C PRO A 23 -11.28 10.57 14.68
N GLY A 24 -12.15 11.28 13.96
CA GLY A 24 -13.48 10.80 13.62
C GLY A 24 -13.47 9.53 12.77
N PRO A 25 -14.56 8.71 12.82
CA PRO A 25 -14.67 7.46 12.08
C PRO A 25 -14.52 7.62 10.55
N GLN A 26 -14.71 8.82 10.01
CA GLN A 26 -14.52 9.12 8.59
C GLN A 26 -13.05 9.10 8.16
N GLN A 27 -12.11 9.51 9.01
CA GLN A 27 -10.67 9.44 8.71
C GLN A 27 -10.14 8.01 8.79
N ALA A 28 -10.63 7.21 9.75
CA ALA A 28 -10.29 5.79 9.83
C ALA A 28 -10.81 5.01 8.62
N VAL A 29 -12.04 5.27 8.15
CA VAL A 29 -12.64 4.60 6.99
C VAL A 29 -11.96 5.02 5.67
N LEU A 30 -11.57 6.29 5.50
CA LEU A 30 -10.78 6.75 4.35
C LEU A 30 -9.37 6.16 4.35
N GLY A 31 -8.71 6.10 5.51
CA GLY A 31 -7.39 5.46 5.65
C GLY A 31 -7.43 3.95 5.36
N LEU A 32 -8.46 3.24 5.85
CA LEU A 32 -8.67 1.82 5.58
C LEU A 32 -8.96 1.53 4.11
N ARG A 33 -9.77 2.37 3.44
CA ARG A 33 -10.03 2.23 2.00
C ARG A 33 -8.79 2.54 1.15
N GLY A 34 -8.04 3.58 1.48
CA GLY A 34 -6.80 3.91 0.79
C GLY A 34 -5.74 2.81 0.90
N ALA A 35 -5.57 2.24 2.10
CA ALA A 35 -4.67 1.11 2.32
C ALA A 35 -5.10 -0.15 1.57
N ALA A 36 -6.40 -0.44 1.52
CA ALA A 36 -6.94 -1.56 0.77
C ALA A 36 -6.72 -1.42 -0.75
N LEU A 37 -6.95 -0.22 -1.30
CA LEU A 37 -6.70 0.07 -2.72
C LEU A 37 -5.22 -0.08 -3.09
N LEU A 38 -4.31 0.42 -2.24
CA LEU A 38 -2.88 0.24 -2.44
C LEU A 38 -2.48 -1.25 -2.43
N GLN A 39 -3.05 -2.03 -1.51
CA GLN A 39 -2.78 -3.45 -1.41
C GLN A 39 -3.29 -4.22 -2.65
N GLU A 40 -4.46 -3.84 -3.17
CA GLU A 40 -5.01 -4.39 -4.41
C GLU A 40 -4.16 -4.02 -5.62
N ASP A 41 -3.72 -2.76 -5.73
CA ASP A 41 -2.87 -2.30 -6.83
C ASP A 41 -1.50 -3.01 -6.83
N VAL A 42 -0.85 -3.14 -5.67
CA VAL A 42 0.43 -3.85 -5.57
C VAL A 42 0.27 -5.35 -5.90
N ALA A 43 -0.85 -5.96 -5.48
CA ALA A 43 -1.15 -7.35 -5.82
C ALA A 43 -1.40 -7.54 -7.32
N ARG A 44 -2.14 -6.62 -7.95
CA ARG A 44 -2.36 -6.61 -9.41
C ARG A 44 -1.05 -6.45 -10.16
N LEU A 45 -0.22 -5.48 -9.79
CA LEU A 45 1.09 -5.25 -10.42
C LEU A 45 2.00 -6.48 -10.30
N ARG A 46 1.97 -7.18 -9.16
CA ARG A 46 2.68 -8.45 -9.00
C ARG A 46 2.15 -9.53 -9.95
N ALA A 47 0.84 -9.67 -10.07
CA ALA A 47 0.23 -10.64 -10.98
C ALA A 47 0.58 -10.35 -12.45
N ASP A 48 0.59 -9.07 -12.85
CA ASP A 48 1.02 -8.67 -14.18
C ASP A 48 2.50 -9.01 -14.43
N ARG A 49 3.36 -8.83 -13.42
CA ARG A 49 4.78 -9.22 -13.47
C ARG A 49 4.94 -10.74 -13.57
N ASP A 50 4.22 -11.50 -12.75
CA ASP A 50 4.25 -12.97 -12.74
C ASP A 50 3.71 -13.55 -14.07
N ALA A 51 2.80 -12.84 -14.73
CA ALA A 51 2.28 -13.16 -16.07
C ALA A 51 3.15 -12.61 -17.22
N HIS A 52 4.33 -12.03 -16.93
CA HIS A 52 5.24 -11.40 -17.89
C HIS A 52 4.61 -10.29 -18.75
N ARG A 53 3.55 -9.62 -18.24
CA ARG A 53 2.91 -8.48 -18.91
C ARG A 53 3.66 -7.17 -18.69
N ILE A 54 4.40 -7.09 -17.60
CA ILE A 54 5.30 -5.98 -17.26
C ILE A 54 6.66 -6.53 -16.83
N SER A 55 7.72 -5.75 -17.01
CA SER A 55 9.06 -6.14 -16.59
C SER A 55 9.25 -6.01 -15.08
N TYR A 56 10.34 -6.55 -14.52
CA TYR A 56 10.66 -6.33 -13.11
C TYR A 56 10.89 -4.85 -12.82
N THR A 57 11.55 -4.12 -13.73
CA THR A 57 11.83 -2.68 -13.58
C THR A 57 10.54 -1.89 -13.56
N GLU A 58 9.64 -2.13 -14.51
CA GLU A 58 8.35 -1.46 -14.57
C GLU A 58 7.51 -1.76 -13.31
N TRP A 59 7.51 -3.01 -12.85
CA TRP A 59 6.86 -3.38 -11.59
C TRP A 59 7.43 -2.62 -10.39
N ALA A 60 8.76 -2.51 -10.29
CA ALA A 60 9.43 -1.80 -9.21
C ALA A 60 9.12 -0.30 -9.22
N GLU A 61 9.11 0.34 -10.39
CA GLU A 61 8.79 1.76 -10.56
C GLU A 61 7.34 2.09 -10.18
N ARG A 62 6.39 1.28 -10.66
CA ARG A 62 4.97 1.45 -10.33
C ARG A 62 4.71 1.21 -8.84
N THR A 63 5.35 0.20 -8.25
CA THR A 63 5.26 -0.06 -6.81
C THR A 63 5.85 1.09 -5.98
N GLN A 64 7.02 1.63 -6.37
CA GLN A 64 7.63 2.78 -5.71
C GLN A 64 6.74 4.03 -5.80
N THR A 65 6.14 4.27 -6.96
CA THR A 65 5.21 5.39 -7.19
C THR A 65 3.98 5.26 -6.30
N ALA A 66 3.39 4.07 -6.22
CA ALA A 66 2.26 3.78 -5.36
C ALA A 66 2.61 3.95 -3.86
N ALA A 67 3.80 3.52 -3.45
CA ALA A 67 4.28 3.70 -2.08
C ALA A 67 4.42 5.19 -1.70
N ARG A 68 5.09 5.98 -2.56
CA ARG A 68 5.26 7.43 -2.37
C ARG A 68 3.93 8.19 -2.33
N ALA A 69 2.94 7.75 -3.11
CA ALA A 69 1.62 8.36 -3.14
C ALA A 69 0.78 8.07 -1.89
N SER A 70 1.11 7.01 -1.15
CA SER A 70 0.28 6.52 -0.05
C SER A 70 0.73 7.04 1.31
N VAL A 71 2.05 7.09 1.55
CA VAL A 71 2.63 7.53 2.81
C VAL A 71 3.94 8.28 2.57
N PRO A 72 4.27 9.27 3.43
CA PRO A 72 5.61 9.85 3.42
C PRO A 72 6.62 8.77 3.81
N LEU A 73 7.60 8.55 2.92
CA LEU A 73 8.68 7.59 3.13
C LEU A 73 9.84 8.24 3.86
N SER A 74 10.46 7.51 4.77
CA SER A 74 11.76 7.87 5.33
C SER A 74 12.86 7.75 4.27
N ALA A 75 13.99 8.44 4.48
CA ALA A 75 15.14 8.36 3.56
C ALA A 75 15.64 6.92 3.35
N GLN A 76 15.61 6.09 4.41
CA GLN A 76 15.98 4.68 4.34
C GLN A 76 14.98 3.83 3.55
N GLU A 77 13.67 4.09 3.70
CA GLU A 77 12.64 3.42 2.89
C GLU A 77 12.78 3.79 1.41
N GLU A 78 13.11 5.04 1.11
CA GLU A 78 13.35 5.51 -0.25
C GLU A 78 14.59 4.87 -0.87
N GLU A 79 15.70 4.78 -0.13
CA GLU A 79 16.93 4.11 -0.56
C GLU A 79 16.69 2.61 -0.84
N ALA A 80 15.89 1.94 0.01
CA ALA A 80 15.53 0.54 -0.21
C ALA A 80 14.67 0.32 -1.46
N LEU A 81 13.76 1.26 -1.78
CA LEU A 81 12.98 1.19 -3.02
C LEU A 81 13.87 1.43 -4.26
N GLU A 82 14.81 2.37 -4.18
CA GLU A 82 15.80 2.59 -5.25
C GLU A 82 16.70 1.37 -5.44
N TYR A 83 17.16 0.74 -4.36
CA TYR A 83 17.93 -0.51 -4.41
C TYR A 83 17.12 -1.64 -5.06
N ARG A 84 15.84 -1.79 -4.69
CA ARG A 84 14.94 -2.76 -5.33
C ARG A 84 14.79 -2.49 -6.83
N LYS A 85 14.70 -1.23 -7.26
CA LYS A 85 14.65 -0.85 -8.68
C LYS A 85 15.96 -1.22 -9.41
N GLN A 86 17.11 -1.07 -8.76
CA GLN A 86 18.39 -1.51 -9.33
C GLN A 86 18.43 -3.04 -9.49
N LEU A 87 18.00 -3.80 -8.49
CA LEU A 87 17.89 -5.26 -8.62
C LEU A 87 16.94 -5.67 -9.75
N ALA A 88 15.81 -4.98 -9.88
CA ALA A 88 14.84 -5.23 -10.93
C ALA A 88 15.44 -5.06 -12.34
N ARG A 89 16.23 -4.00 -12.55
CA ARG A 89 16.99 -3.81 -13.81
C ARG A 89 17.94 -4.96 -14.11
N ARG A 90 18.59 -5.50 -13.08
CA ARG A 90 19.51 -6.64 -13.22
C ARG A 90 18.77 -7.94 -13.54
N VAL A 91 17.53 -8.11 -13.05
CA VAL A 91 16.67 -9.24 -13.46
C VAL A 91 16.30 -9.12 -14.93
N ASP A 92 15.83 -7.94 -15.35
CA ASP A 92 15.44 -7.69 -16.74
C ASP A 92 16.63 -7.83 -17.71
N ALA A 93 17.84 -7.48 -17.28
CA ALA A 93 19.08 -7.68 -18.02
C ALA A 93 19.60 -9.14 -18.01
N GLY A 94 18.96 -10.03 -17.24
CA GLY A 94 19.39 -11.44 -17.09
C GLY A 94 20.66 -11.64 -16.25
N GLU A 95 21.13 -10.61 -15.55
CA GLU A 95 22.31 -10.68 -14.68
C GLU A 95 22.03 -11.45 -13.38
N ILE A 96 20.79 -11.41 -12.90
CA ILE A 96 20.34 -12.14 -11.72
C ILE A 96 19.00 -12.82 -11.99
N THR A 97 18.78 -13.92 -11.28
CA THR A 97 17.51 -14.67 -11.36
C THR A 97 16.40 -13.99 -10.53
N PRO A 98 15.12 -14.21 -10.88
CA PRO A 98 13.98 -13.89 -10.02
C PRO A 98 14.15 -14.32 -8.57
N ALA A 99 14.70 -15.51 -8.33
CA ALA A 99 14.92 -16.03 -6.98
C ALA A 99 15.98 -15.23 -6.21
N GLN A 100 17.03 -14.76 -6.88
CA GLN A 100 18.03 -13.87 -6.28
C GLN A 100 17.41 -12.50 -5.95
N PHE A 101 16.59 -11.95 -6.84
CA PHE A 101 15.87 -10.70 -6.59
C PHE A 101 15.01 -10.78 -5.33
N GLU A 102 14.22 -11.85 -5.17
CA GLU A 102 13.34 -11.99 -3.99
C GLU A 102 14.16 -12.14 -2.70
N ARG A 103 15.28 -12.88 -2.73
CA ARG A 103 16.17 -13.00 -1.57
C ARG A 103 16.80 -11.68 -1.16
N GLU A 104 17.38 -10.93 -2.11
CA GLU A 104 18.00 -9.63 -1.81
C GLU A 104 16.96 -8.61 -1.36
N SER A 105 15.79 -8.57 -2.01
CA SER A 105 14.68 -7.70 -1.60
C SER A 105 14.21 -8.01 -0.18
N GLN A 106 14.08 -9.28 0.18
CA GLN A 106 13.71 -9.68 1.56
C GLN A 106 14.80 -9.30 2.56
N ARG A 107 16.07 -9.45 2.21
CA ARG A 107 17.19 -9.07 3.07
C ARG A 107 17.15 -7.58 3.41
N THR A 108 16.93 -6.71 2.42
CA THR A 108 16.78 -5.27 2.62
C THR A 108 15.59 -4.95 3.52
N LEU A 109 14.44 -5.60 3.32
CA LEU A 109 13.26 -5.41 4.17
C LEU A 109 13.51 -5.83 5.63
N GLN A 110 14.25 -6.92 5.86
CA GLN A 110 14.62 -7.34 7.22
C GLN A 110 15.56 -6.33 7.89
N GLN A 111 16.51 -5.76 7.13
CA GLN A 111 17.40 -4.72 7.64
C GLN A 111 16.63 -3.46 8.05
N LEU A 112 15.71 -2.99 7.20
CA LEU A 112 14.81 -1.87 7.53
C LEU A 112 13.98 -2.15 8.79
N LYS A 113 13.42 -3.37 8.90
CA LYS A 113 12.63 -3.76 10.07
C LYS A 113 13.47 -3.83 11.35
N ALA A 114 14.72 -4.28 11.26
CA ALA A 114 15.65 -4.31 12.39
C ALA A 114 16.01 -2.88 12.85
N GLN A 115 16.29 -1.99 11.90
CA GLN A 115 16.59 -0.57 12.19
C GLN A 115 15.41 0.13 12.86
N ARG A 116 14.17 -0.11 12.40
CA ARG A 116 12.96 0.47 12.99
C ARG A 116 12.66 0.00 14.42
N ARG A 117 13.17 -1.17 14.82
CA ARG A 117 12.97 -1.73 16.18
C ARG A 117 14.06 -1.33 17.16
N GLY A 118 15.21 -0.85 16.67
CA GLY A 118 16.33 -0.39 17.49
C GLY A 118 16.36 1.11 17.74
N ALA A 119 15.48 1.88 17.08
CA ALA A 119 15.25 3.30 17.29
C ALA A 119 14.05 3.52 18.23
#